data_AF-A0A9E6CVA3-F1
#
_entry.id   AF-A0A9E6CVA3-F1
#
_cell.length_a   1.000
_cell.length_b   1.000
_cell.length_c   1.000
_cell.angle_alpha   90.00
_cell.angle_beta   90.00
_cell.angle_gamma   90.00
#
_symmetry.space_group_name_H-M   'P 1'
#
loop_
_entity.id
_entity.type
_entity.pdbx_description
1 polymer ?
#
loop_
_entity_poly.entity_id
_entity_poly.type
_entity_poly.pdbx_seq_one_letter_code
_entity_poly.pdbx_strand_id
1 'polypeptide(L)'
;MNKKVMYISFIILIFLLIIFLNANPKVETTNYKGSLKKIGDDWYLNTGDDFFKLNLAPEDFLFQNGIELKSKAGLNIYGILEDEEIIVHNIQVKGSFFPIRDEKGNPLRQKKTIEKEYYIVNPKLCIGCRLCEIKCPVQAIKMENGVAVIDADLCTACGICVNGDGKRFKGCPVGAIKSFGAIEKADTK
;
A
#
# COMPACT_ATOMS: atom_id res chain seq x y z
N MET A 1 42.50 -26.85 38.41
CA MET A 1 41.32 -26.09 37.97
C MET A 1 40.10 -26.98 38.08
N ASN A 2 39.11 -26.63 38.89
CA ASN A 2 37.99 -27.52 39.23
C ASN A 2 37.01 -27.63 38.05
N LYS A 3 36.71 -28.85 37.59
CA LYS A 3 35.77 -29.10 36.48
C LYS A 3 34.41 -28.42 36.72
N LYS A 4 33.97 -28.29 37.98
CA LYS A 4 32.75 -27.55 38.33
C LYS A 4 32.84 -26.05 38.03
N VAL A 5 33.99 -25.43 38.28
CA VAL A 5 34.21 -23.98 38.04
C VAL A 5 34.27 -23.68 36.54
N MET A 6 34.87 -24.58 35.75
CA MET A 6 34.90 -24.46 34.29
C MET A 6 33.51 -24.59 33.66
N TYR A 7 32.66 -25.50 34.18
CA TYR A 7 31.30 -25.72 33.70
C TYR A 7 30.36 -24.54 34.04
N ILE A 8 30.47 -23.98 35.25
CA ILE A 8 29.68 -22.81 35.66
C ILE A 8 30.03 -21.58 34.79
N SER A 9 31.32 -21.35 34.52
CA SER A 9 31.74 -20.24 33.66
C SER A 9 31.20 -20.37 32.23
N PHE A 10 31.19 -21.59 31.68
CA PHE A 10 30.65 -21.86 30.34
C PHE A 10 29.14 -21.66 30.25
N ILE A 11 28.38 -22.07 31.29
CA ILE A 11 26.94 -21.81 31.38
C ILE A 11 26.64 -20.31 31.43
N ILE A 12 27.40 -19.54 32.21
CA ILE A 12 27.23 -18.08 32.30
C ILE A 12 27.50 -17.43 30.94
N LEU A 13 28.55 -17.85 30.24
CA LEU A 13 28.88 -17.32 28.91
C LEU A 13 27.80 -17.64 27.88
N ILE A 14 27.26 -18.87 27.88
CA ILE A 14 26.14 -19.27 27.02
C ILE A 14 24.89 -18.48 27.37
N PHE A 15 24.58 -18.28 28.65
CA PHE A 15 23.41 -17.54 29.09
C PHE A 15 23.51 -16.06 28.68
N LEU A 16 24.68 -15.44 28.83
CA LEU A 16 24.95 -14.08 28.35
C LEU A 16 24.87 -13.97 26.83
N LEU A 17 25.35 -14.97 26.09
CA LEU A 17 25.23 -15.04 24.63
C LEU A 17 23.75 -15.15 24.20
N ILE A 18 22.96 -15.98 24.88
CA ILE A 18 21.51 -16.12 24.63
C ILE A 18 20.77 -14.81 24.91
N ILE A 19 21.13 -14.07 25.97
CA ILE A 19 20.57 -12.75 26.26
C ILE A 19 20.89 -11.77 25.11
N PHE A 20 22.14 -11.77 24.63
CA PHE A 20 22.57 -10.88 23.55
C PHE A 20 21.91 -11.23 22.20
N LEU A 21 21.74 -12.52 21.89
CA LEU A 21 21.04 -12.99 20.69
C LEU A 21 19.54 -12.66 20.69
N ASN A 22 18.94 -12.46 21.87
CA ASN A 22 17.54 -12.10 22.02
C ASN A 22 17.31 -10.59 22.22
N ALA A 23 18.37 -9.77 22.19
CA ALA A 23 18.24 -8.32 22.24
C ALA A 23 17.73 -7.80 20.89
N ASN A 24 16.42 -7.59 20.80
CA ASN A 24 15.80 -6.97 19.63
C ASN A 24 15.90 -5.44 19.80
N PRO A 25 16.68 -4.71 19.00
CA PRO A 25 16.81 -3.26 19.17
C PRO A 25 15.46 -2.62 18.89
N LYS A 26 14.79 -2.12 19.94
CA LYS A 26 13.58 -1.32 19.75
C LYS A 26 14.00 -0.01 19.10
N VAL A 27 13.43 0.29 17.94
CA VAL A 27 13.62 1.58 17.27
C VAL A 27 13.12 2.68 18.21
N GLU A 28 14.02 3.57 18.62
CA GLU A 28 13.69 4.69 19.49
C GLU A 28 13.01 5.78 18.67
N THR A 29 11.83 6.23 19.10
CA THR A 29 11.02 7.21 18.36
C THR A 29 10.71 8.42 19.24
N THR A 30 10.65 9.59 18.61
CA THR A 30 10.27 10.85 19.24
C THR A 30 8.79 11.11 19.01
N ASN A 31 8.09 11.62 20.03
CA ASN A 31 6.70 12.07 19.91
C ASN A 31 6.65 13.54 19.45
N TYR A 32 6.08 13.76 18.28
CA TYR A 32 5.79 15.07 17.71
C TYR A 32 4.29 15.34 17.80
N LYS A 33 3.93 16.50 18.36
CA LYS A 33 2.55 16.94 18.47
C LYS A 33 2.36 18.23 17.69
N GLY A 34 1.32 18.28 16.87
CA GLY A 34 1.08 19.46 16.04
C GLY A 34 -0.22 19.40 15.26
N SER A 35 -0.43 20.41 14.43
CA SER A 35 -1.56 20.50 13.51
C SER A 35 -1.14 20.13 12.09
N LEU A 36 -1.97 19.35 11.41
CA LEU A 36 -1.69 18.91 10.04
C LEU A 36 -1.92 20.03 9.03
N LYS A 37 -1.13 20.03 7.95
CA LYS A 37 -1.33 20.88 6.77
C LYS A 37 -1.02 20.06 5.51
N LYS A 38 -1.97 19.99 4.57
CA LYS A 38 -1.74 19.37 3.25
C LYS A 38 -1.22 20.43 2.29
N ILE A 39 -0.13 20.16 1.58
CA ILE A 39 0.45 21.03 0.55
C ILE A 39 0.74 20.14 -0.67
N GLY A 40 0.00 20.33 -1.76
CA GLY A 40 0.01 19.35 -2.86
C GLY A 40 -0.46 17.98 -2.38
N ASP A 41 0.34 16.96 -2.64
CA ASP A 41 0.08 15.58 -2.21
C ASP A 41 0.70 15.24 -0.84
N ASP A 42 1.55 16.14 -0.31
CA ASP A 42 2.31 15.91 0.92
C ASP A 42 1.60 16.43 2.16
N TRP A 43 1.84 15.74 3.27
CA TRP A 43 1.38 16.14 4.60
C TRP A 43 2.53 16.73 5.41
N TYR A 44 2.22 17.80 6.12
CA TYR A 44 3.13 18.48 7.02
C TYR A 44 2.53 18.54 8.43
N LEU A 45 3.39 18.47 9.44
CA LEU A 45 3.05 18.72 10.83
C LEU A 45 3.62 20.06 11.26
N ASN A 46 2.74 20.97 11.67
CA ASN A 46 3.11 22.22 12.31
C ASN A 46 3.11 22.03 13.83
N THR A 47 4.28 22.07 14.46
CA THR A 47 4.45 21.92 15.92
C THR A 47 4.28 23.24 16.68
N GLY A 48 4.15 24.36 15.97
CA GLY A 48 4.15 25.71 16.52
C GLY A 48 5.46 26.44 16.24
N ASP A 49 6.59 25.75 16.47
CA ASP A 49 7.93 26.29 16.24
C ASP A 49 8.45 25.97 14.82
N ASP A 50 8.06 24.81 14.28
CA ASP A 50 8.57 24.30 13.01
C ASP A 50 7.48 23.61 12.16
N PHE A 51 7.80 23.40 10.88
CA PHE A 51 7.01 22.63 9.93
C PHE A 51 7.82 21.46 9.41
N PHE A 52 7.38 20.24 9.73
CA PHE A 52 8.05 19.02 9.28
C PHE A 52 7.21 18.34 8.21
N LYS A 53 7.85 17.90 7.13
CA LYS A 53 7.18 17.02 6.17
C LYS A 53 7.03 15.62 6.79
N LEU A 54 5.91 14.96 6.52
CA LEU A 54 5.62 13.63 7.06
C LEU A 54 5.84 12.56 6.01
N ASN A 55 6.76 11.64 6.30
CA ASN A 55 6.97 10.44 5.49
C ASN A 55 6.07 9.31 6.01
N LEU A 56 4.86 9.25 5.46
CA LEU A 56 3.77 8.35 5.87
C LEU A 56 3.73 7.05 5.05
N ALA A 57 2.94 6.10 5.52
CA ALA A 57 2.42 5.03 4.67
C ALA A 57 1.54 5.60 3.54
N PRO A 58 1.36 4.84 2.44
CA PRO A 58 0.43 5.22 1.38
C PRO A 58 -0.97 5.60 1.88
N GLU A 59 -1.59 6.60 1.25
CA GLU A 59 -2.89 7.17 1.67
C GLU A 59 -4.01 6.12 1.67
N ASP A 60 -3.96 5.13 0.77
CA ASP A 60 -4.90 4.00 0.73
C ASP A 60 -4.78 3.12 1.99
N PHE A 61 -3.57 2.81 2.45
CA PHE A 61 -3.35 2.10 3.70
C PHE A 61 -3.93 2.88 4.88
N LEU A 62 -3.68 4.19 4.96
CA LEU A 62 -4.21 5.03 6.04
C LEU A 62 -5.75 5.01 6.04
N PHE A 63 -6.36 5.28 4.88
CA PHE A 63 -7.81 5.31 4.73
C PHE A 63 -8.47 3.97 5.09
N GLN A 64 -7.92 2.85 4.61
CA GLN A 64 -8.44 1.51 4.90
C GLN A 64 -8.34 1.12 6.37
N ASN A 65 -7.38 1.70 7.11
CA ASN A 65 -7.26 1.52 8.55
C ASN A 65 -8.04 2.58 9.36
N GLY A 66 -8.93 3.35 8.71
CA GLY A 66 -9.77 4.34 9.36
C GLY A 66 -9.00 5.60 9.80
N ILE A 67 -7.80 5.81 9.27
CA ILE A 67 -6.95 6.97 9.53
C ILE A 67 -7.22 8.01 8.42
N GLU A 68 -8.21 8.85 8.65
CA GLU A 68 -8.52 9.97 7.76
C GLU A 68 -7.79 11.23 8.23
N LEU A 69 -6.79 11.69 7.47
CA LEU A 69 -6.04 12.90 7.77
C LEU A 69 -6.81 14.14 7.29
N LYS A 70 -6.94 15.14 8.16
CA LYS A 70 -7.63 16.41 7.85
C LYS A 70 -6.72 17.59 8.14
N SER A 71 -6.70 18.56 7.21
CA SER A 71 -5.97 19.80 7.44
C SER A 71 -6.47 20.50 8.70
N LYS A 72 -5.56 21.09 9.47
CA LYS A 72 -5.74 21.68 10.81
C LYS A 72 -6.07 20.69 11.93
N ALA A 73 -6.22 19.39 11.67
CA ALA A 73 -6.43 18.40 12.73
C ALA A 73 -5.16 18.27 13.59
N GLY A 74 -5.34 18.20 14.90
CA GLY A 74 -4.27 17.90 15.84
C GLY A 74 -3.93 16.40 15.84
N LEU A 75 -2.64 16.07 15.80
CA LEU A 75 -2.16 14.69 15.79
C LEU A 75 -0.96 14.53 16.74
N ASN A 76 -0.82 13.34 17.33
CA ASN A 76 0.43 12.89 17.92
C ASN A 76 1.06 11.86 16.99
N ILE A 77 2.32 12.07 16.62
CA ILE A 77 3.09 11.28 15.66
C ILE A 77 4.35 10.79 16.36
N TYR A 78 4.65 9.51 16.21
CA TYR A 78 5.87 8.90 16.73
C TYR A 78 6.75 8.53 15.56
N GLY A 79 7.95 9.11 15.49
CA GLY A 79 8.84 8.91 14.36
C GLY A 79 10.29 9.34 14.63
N ILE A 80 11.10 9.24 13.58
CA ILE A 80 12.50 9.66 13.56
C ILE A 80 12.59 10.86 12.63
N LEU A 81 13.34 11.90 13.01
CA LEU A 81 13.60 13.03 12.12
C LEU A 81 14.85 12.73 11.28
N GLU A 82 14.69 12.68 9.97
CA GLU A 82 15.77 12.47 9.00
C GLU A 82 15.59 13.47 7.86
N ASP A 83 16.62 14.26 7.55
CA ASP A 83 16.61 15.22 6.44
C ASP A 83 15.37 16.13 6.39
N GLU A 84 14.97 16.71 7.52
CA GLU A 84 13.78 17.57 7.69
C GLU A 84 12.41 16.88 7.49
N GLU A 85 12.42 15.55 7.29
CA GLU A 85 11.22 14.73 7.24
C GLU A 85 11.08 13.89 8.53
N ILE A 86 9.86 13.81 9.06
CA ILE A 86 9.56 12.84 10.11
C ILE A 86 9.18 11.52 9.44
N ILE A 87 10.05 10.52 9.62
CA ILE A 87 9.81 9.12 9.28
C ILE A 87 8.83 8.53 10.30
N VAL A 88 7.54 8.59 9.94
CA VAL A 88 6.45 8.23 10.84
C VAL A 88 6.40 6.72 11.05
N HIS A 89 6.58 6.29 12.30
CA HIS A 89 6.47 4.89 12.72
C HIS A 89 5.08 4.57 13.25
N ASN A 90 4.52 5.43 14.10
CA ASN A 90 3.17 5.29 14.63
C ASN A 90 2.41 6.61 14.61
N ILE A 91 1.09 6.55 14.49
CA ILE A 91 0.20 7.69 14.67
C ILE A 91 -0.79 7.37 15.79
N GLN A 92 -1.08 8.35 16.65
CA GLN A 92 -2.18 8.23 17.60
C GLN A 92 -3.43 8.93 17.05
N VAL A 93 -4.48 8.16 16.79
CA VAL A 93 -5.78 8.67 16.33
C VAL A 93 -6.86 8.18 17.30
N LYS A 94 -7.69 9.10 17.81
CA LYS A 94 -8.81 8.77 18.71
C LYS A 94 -8.40 7.90 19.93
N GLY A 95 -7.18 8.07 20.43
CA GLY A 95 -6.64 7.34 21.58
C GLY A 95 -5.99 5.99 21.24
N SER A 96 -6.10 5.51 20.00
CA SER A 96 -5.46 4.27 19.53
C SER A 96 -4.15 4.56 18.80
N PHE A 97 -3.17 3.68 18.97
CA PHE A 97 -1.89 3.71 18.27
C PHE A 97 -1.99 2.86 16.99
N PHE A 98 -1.64 3.46 15.87
CA PHE A 98 -1.63 2.81 14.56
C PHE A 98 -0.20 2.73 14.04
N PRO A 99 0.35 1.52 13.85
CA PRO A 99 1.63 1.37 13.18
C PRO A 99 1.50 1.76 11.71
N ILE A 100 2.49 2.49 11.24
CA ILE A 100 2.60 3.01 9.86
C ILE A 100 3.79 2.32 9.15
N ARG A 101 4.69 1.68 9.91
CA ARG A 101 5.86 0.95 9.41
C ARG A 101 5.98 -0.43 10.04
N ASP A 102 6.65 -1.34 9.33
CA ASP A 102 7.05 -2.65 9.87
C ASP A 102 8.26 -2.51 10.82
N GLU A 103 8.70 -3.62 11.42
CA GLU A 103 9.86 -3.65 12.31
C GLU A 103 11.20 -3.28 11.64
N LYS A 104 11.25 -3.21 10.30
CA LYS A 104 12.41 -2.81 9.51
C LYS A 104 12.34 -1.35 9.05
N GLY A 105 11.28 -0.62 9.42
CA GLY A 105 11.05 0.76 9.01
C GLY A 105 10.45 0.93 7.62
N ASN A 106 10.01 -0.15 6.95
CA ASN A 106 9.34 -0.03 5.65
C ASN A 106 7.91 0.48 5.86
N PRO A 107 7.40 1.40 5.02
CA PRO A 107 6.01 1.81 5.08
C PRO A 107 5.07 0.61 4.95
N LEU A 108 4.16 0.43 5.90
CA LEU A 108 3.10 -0.55 5.78
C LEU A 108 2.24 -0.16 4.59
N ARG A 109 2.11 -1.10 3.66
CA ARG A 109 1.20 -0.98 2.53
C ARG A 109 0.15 -2.05 2.73
N GLN A 110 -1.10 -1.75 2.39
CA GLN A 110 -1.98 -2.87 2.10
C GLN A 110 -1.40 -3.47 0.83
N LYS A 111 -0.96 -4.73 0.89
CA LYS A 111 -0.72 -5.47 -0.33
C LYS A 111 -2.09 -5.55 -0.98
N LYS A 112 -2.41 -4.60 -1.86
CA LYS A 112 -3.46 -4.79 -2.86
C LYS A 112 -2.93 -5.89 -3.75
N THR A 113 -3.03 -7.12 -3.23
CA THR A 113 -2.93 -8.30 -4.05
C THR A 113 -3.97 -8.01 -5.12
N ILE A 114 -3.54 -7.78 -6.35
CA ILE A 114 -4.47 -7.82 -7.45
C ILE A 114 -4.82 -9.30 -7.52
N GLU A 115 -5.81 -9.71 -6.72
CA GLU A 115 -6.15 -11.11 -6.47
C GLU A 115 -6.72 -11.76 -7.74
N LYS A 116 -7.13 -10.93 -8.70
CA LYS A 116 -7.68 -11.35 -9.96
C LYS A 116 -7.23 -10.45 -11.09
N GLU A 117 -6.91 -11.08 -12.20
CA GLU A 117 -6.80 -10.42 -13.50
C GLU A 117 -8.14 -9.74 -13.84
N TYR A 118 -8.07 -8.60 -14.51
CA TYR A 118 -9.23 -7.93 -15.08
C TYR A 118 -8.82 -7.19 -16.36
N TYR A 119 -9.78 -6.60 -17.06
CA TYR A 119 -9.51 -5.86 -18.29
C TYR A 119 -9.64 -4.36 -18.06
N ILE A 120 -8.83 -3.57 -18.76
CA ILE A 120 -8.90 -2.11 -18.78
C ILE A 120 -9.04 -1.59 -20.21
N VAL A 121 -9.67 -0.42 -20.36
CA VAL A 121 -9.88 0.26 -21.64
C VAL A 121 -8.87 1.40 -21.78
N ASN A 122 -8.25 1.53 -22.94
CA ASN A 122 -7.49 2.70 -23.34
C ASN A 122 -8.46 3.76 -23.93
N PRO A 123 -8.69 4.89 -23.25
CA PRO A 123 -9.63 5.91 -23.70
C PRO A 123 -9.25 6.55 -25.03
N LYS A 124 -7.94 6.61 -25.37
CA LYS A 124 -7.47 7.22 -26.63
C LYS A 124 -7.77 6.36 -27.86
N LEU A 125 -7.90 5.06 -27.68
CA LEU A 125 -8.20 4.11 -28.76
C LEU A 125 -9.69 3.77 -28.82
N CYS A 126 -10.41 3.92 -27.72
CA CYS A 126 -11.82 3.61 -27.65
C CYS A 126 -12.64 4.52 -28.58
N ILE A 127 -13.39 3.92 -29.50
CA ILE A 127 -14.28 4.64 -30.43
C ILE A 127 -15.75 4.65 -29.97
N GLY A 128 -16.03 4.24 -28.73
CA GLY A 128 -17.39 4.29 -28.19
C GLY A 128 -18.42 3.37 -28.86
N CYS A 129 -18.00 2.31 -29.58
CA CYS A 129 -18.92 1.44 -30.34
C CYS A 129 -19.88 0.57 -29.51
N ARG A 130 -19.70 0.51 -28.18
CA ARG A 130 -20.55 -0.21 -27.20
C ARG A 130 -20.66 -1.73 -27.35
N LEU A 131 -19.93 -2.35 -28.29
CA LEU A 131 -19.99 -3.80 -28.49
C LEU A 131 -19.52 -4.58 -27.25
N CYS A 132 -18.47 -4.12 -26.56
CA CYS A 132 -17.99 -4.76 -25.34
C CYS A 132 -18.99 -4.65 -24.17
N GLU A 133 -19.69 -3.52 -24.04
CA GLU A 133 -20.78 -3.32 -23.06
C GLU A 133 -21.88 -4.36 -23.25
N ILE A 134 -22.38 -4.53 -24.48
CA ILE A 134 -23.44 -5.49 -24.81
C ILE A 134 -22.99 -6.95 -24.56
N LYS A 135 -21.70 -7.23 -24.77
CA LYS A 135 -21.16 -8.59 -24.76
C LYS A 135 -20.61 -9.05 -23.41
N CYS A 136 -20.51 -8.15 -22.43
CA CYS A 136 -20.05 -8.51 -21.09
C CYS A 136 -21.15 -9.33 -20.37
N PRO A 137 -20.91 -10.62 -20.04
CA PRO A 137 -21.94 -11.48 -19.43
C PRO A 137 -22.30 -11.06 -18.00
N VAL A 138 -21.38 -10.36 -17.33
CA VAL A 138 -21.51 -9.89 -15.94
C VAL A 138 -21.77 -8.39 -15.85
N GLN A 139 -22.02 -7.73 -16.99
CA GLN A 139 -22.33 -6.31 -17.07
C GLN A 139 -21.31 -5.37 -16.40
N ALA A 140 -20.05 -5.82 -16.32
CA ALA A 140 -18.94 -5.06 -15.74
C ALA A 140 -18.48 -3.88 -16.61
N ILE A 141 -19.02 -3.71 -17.82
CA ILE A 141 -18.60 -2.65 -18.75
C ILE A 141 -19.75 -1.66 -18.91
N LYS A 142 -19.48 -0.37 -18.71
CA LYS A 142 -20.42 0.74 -18.90
C LYS A 142 -19.81 1.81 -19.81
N MET A 143 -20.65 2.61 -20.43
CA MET A 143 -20.20 3.78 -21.19
C MET A 143 -20.24 5.05 -20.33
N GLU A 144 -19.11 5.72 -20.21
CA GLU A 144 -18.96 7.01 -19.53
C GLU A 144 -18.28 7.99 -20.47
N ASN A 145 -18.91 9.15 -20.71
CA ASN A 145 -18.37 10.20 -21.59
C ASN A 145 -17.91 9.69 -22.97
N GLY A 146 -18.65 8.73 -23.54
CA GLY A 146 -18.34 8.14 -24.85
C GLY A 146 -17.25 7.06 -24.84
N VAL A 147 -16.65 6.75 -23.69
CA VAL A 147 -15.62 5.72 -23.53
C VAL A 147 -16.14 4.57 -22.68
N ALA A 148 -15.74 3.34 -23.03
CA ALA A 148 -16.06 2.17 -22.20
C ALA A 148 -15.20 2.16 -20.93
N VAL A 149 -15.82 1.94 -19.78
CA VAL A 149 -15.18 1.79 -18.47
C VAL A 149 -15.52 0.40 -17.94
N ILE A 150 -14.51 -0.31 -17.41
CA ILE A 150 -14.66 -1.66 -16.86
C ILE A 150 -14.55 -1.57 -15.33
N ASP A 151 -15.60 -2.01 -14.65
CA ASP A 151 -15.62 -2.26 -13.22
C ASP A 151 -14.77 -3.51 -12.93
N ALA A 152 -13.64 -3.30 -12.27
CA ALA A 152 -12.69 -4.37 -11.94
C ALA A 152 -13.28 -5.38 -10.93
N ASP A 153 -14.19 -4.95 -10.05
CA ASP A 153 -14.76 -5.80 -9.01
C ASP A 153 -15.83 -6.73 -9.60
N LEU A 154 -16.56 -6.29 -10.62
CA LEU A 154 -17.49 -7.14 -11.38
C LEU A 154 -16.80 -7.98 -12.45
N CYS A 155 -15.63 -7.56 -12.95
CA CYS A 155 -14.91 -8.28 -14.00
C CYS A 155 -14.51 -9.69 -13.54
N THR A 156 -14.88 -10.70 -14.33
CA THR A 156 -14.53 -12.11 -14.12
C THR A 156 -13.37 -12.58 -14.99
N ALA A 157 -12.66 -11.65 -15.65
CA ALA A 157 -11.56 -11.95 -16.57
C ALA A 157 -11.90 -12.90 -17.74
N CYS A 158 -13.17 -12.99 -18.16
CA CYS A 158 -13.59 -13.96 -19.20
C CYS A 158 -12.98 -13.73 -20.60
N GLY A 159 -12.37 -12.58 -20.86
CA GLY A 159 -11.69 -12.27 -22.12
C GLY A 159 -12.58 -12.00 -23.33
N ILE A 160 -13.91 -12.12 -23.22
CA ILE A 160 -14.84 -11.90 -24.35
C ILE A 160 -14.67 -10.52 -24.99
N CYS A 161 -14.44 -9.47 -24.19
CA CYS A 161 -14.24 -8.12 -24.69
C CYS A 161 -12.97 -7.94 -25.54
N VAL A 162 -12.00 -8.85 -25.42
CA VAL A 162 -10.74 -8.86 -26.19
C VAL A 162 -10.75 -9.91 -27.28
N ASN A 163 -11.16 -11.15 -26.96
CA ASN A 163 -11.04 -12.32 -27.82
C ASN A 163 -12.32 -12.64 -28.61
N GLY A 164 -13.44 -12.03 -28.23
CA GLY A 164 -14.75 -12.31 -28.80
C GLY A 164 -15.52 -13.46 -28.12
N ASP A 165 -16.73 -13.72 -28.61
CA ASP A 165 -17.67 -14.70 -28.05
C ASP A 165 -17.68 -16.05 -28.82
N GLY A 166 -16.70 -16.26 -29.70
CA GLY A 166 -16.66 -17.42 -30.61
C GLY A 166 -17.76 -17.40 -31.69
N LYS A 167 -18.61 -16.38 -31.72
CA LYS A 167 -19.71 -16.22 -32.67
C LYS A 167 -19.41 -15.01 -33.56
N ARG A 168 -20.30 -14.01 -33.53
CA ARG A 168 -20.25 -12.80 -34.38
C ARG A 168 -19.36 -11.71 -33.79
N PHE A 169 -19.16 -11.68 -32.48
CA PHE A 169 -18.31 -10.66 -31.86
C PHE A 169 -16.89 -11.19 -31.78
N LYS A 170 -15.95 -10.47 -32.39
CA LYS A 170 -14.52 -10.85 -32.48
C LYS A 170 -13.62 -10.10 -31.49
N GLY A 171 -14.22 -9.49 -30.46
CA GLY A 171 -13.51 -8.64 -29.51
C GLY A 171 -13.49 -7.17 -29.93
N CYS A 172 -12.78 -6.35 -29.15
CA CYS A 172 -12.68 -4.91 -29.39
C CYS A 172 -12.08 -4.63 -30.79
N PRO A 173 -12.84 -4.00 -31.72
CA PRO A 173 -12.40 -3.83 -33.10
C PRO A 173 -11.20 -2.89 -33.27
N VAL A 174 -10.89 -2.10 -32.24
CA VAL A 174 -9.81 -1.10 -32.23
C VAL A 174 -8.70 -1.45 -31.24
N GLY A 175 -8.73 -2.66 -30.65
CA GLY A 175 -7.71 -3.11 -29.70
C GLY A 175 -7.60 -2.23 -28.45
N ALA A 176 -8.66 -1.52 -28.08
CA ALA A 176 -8.63 -0.60 -26.93
C ALA A 176 -8.66 -1.31 -25.58
N ILE A 177 -8.80 -2.65 -25.52
CA ILE A 177 -8.98 -3.39 -24.26
C ILE A 177 -7.80 -4.35 -24.06
N LYS A 178 -7.19 -4.33 -22.88
CA LYS A 178 -6.07 -5.22 -22.51
C LYS A 178 -6.25 -5.76 -21.09
N SER A 179 -5.65 -6.91 -20.80
CA SER A 179 -5.61 -7.43 -19.43
C SER A 179 -4.70 -6.58 -18.54
N PHE A 180 -5.03 -6.56 -17.26
CA PHE A 180 -4.32 -5.89 -16.19
C PHE A 180 -4.40 -6.78 -14.94
N GLY A 181 -3.35 -6.79 -14.12
CA GLY A 181 -3.37 -7.57 -12.88
C GLY A 181 -2.87 -9.00 -12.98
N ALA A 182 -2.32 -9.44 -14.12
CA ALA A 182 -1.35 -10.51 -14.08
C ALA A 182 -0.08 -9.96 -13.42
N ILE A 183 0.34 -10.54 -12.29
CA ILE A 183 1.71 -10.38 -11.83
C ILE A 183 2.57 -10.80 -13.02
N GLU A 184 3.33 -9.87 -13.61
CA GLU A 184 4.47 -10.24 -14.45
C GLU A 184 5.26 -11.23 -13.60
N LYS A 185 5.21 -12.52 -13.94
CA LYS A 185 6.17 -13.48 -13.39
C LYS A 185 7.51 -12.83 -13.65
N ALA A 186 8.16 -12.41 -12.56
CA ALA A 186 9.45 -11.77 -12.58
C ALA A 186 10.31 -12.46 -13.63
N ASP A 187 10.94 -11.65 -14.49
CA ASP A 187 11.92 -12.10 -15.46
C ASP A 187 12.88 -13.09 -14.81
N THR A 188 12.63 -14.38 -15.00
CA THR A 188 13.62 -15.41 -14.73
C THR A 188 14.50 -15.46 -15.97
N LYS A 189 15.56 -14.66 -15.96
CA LYS A 189 16.75 -14.93 -16.74
C LYS A 189 17.99 -14.77 -15.88
#